data_AF-A0A1F6C2H8-F1
#
_entry.id   AF-A0A1F6C2H8-F1
#
_cell.length_a   1.000
_cell.length_b   1.000
_cell.length_c   1.000
_cell.angle_alpha   90.00
_cell.angle_beta   90.00
_cell.angle_gamma   90.00
#
_symmetry.space_group_name_H-M   'P 1'
#
loop_
_entity.id
_entity.type
_entity.pdbx_description
1 polymer ?
#
loop_
_entity_poly.entity_id
_entity_poly.type
_entity_poly.pdbx_seq_one_letter_code
_entity_poly.pdbx_strand_id
1 'polypeptide(L)'
;MMWSNLFNKGKEVKKISLEQVLDRLVDYNPKTANCVLIKTSEGLEVNEDFGRAFLFRFGDKLYIDDQAIYITTPDGIKAESGYHLDRGHILHLSFLHNRVPHTMDCRVIDRIRFPNDVLANLDPRMPGAFKLKPVGDVLKKDKRSSLRFTHKVGRGAMKVYTQILFDLFVSKTNFTYPTQGGLPPRITDLQVTGYVSANDLPTDPEAVVKFLKNSLRSNPREDRVVYVSKPHMDERTNRVSLAALGHSSVLGLENPREGERTLFVKKPTKMSSDRKSPNNLRESDQVLLGYQAKSLLDFKMEYYELVAEVVRVGTENVTVRPRDTFRRESGLGVELVDFSVGGIKVEADKALLDYLLGDLRRQPIEAQQAVLQDMAILLNFYPKLRFNRETEIYRPDVPLKIQILGKVARSEVSPARADEAPEVQALGLKFMYDPTEYSRDAHTFDRWERIREFKENRHFREIHTSLNGLIAFLESQSR
;
A
#
# COMPACT_ATOMS: atom_id res chain seq x y z
N MET A 1 7.60 47.49 25.65
CA MET A 1 8.60 46.41 25.61
C MET A 1 7.87 45.16 25.14
N MET A 2 7.96 44.79 23.85
CA MET A 2 8.87 43.75 23.33
C MET A 2 8.83 42.52 24.27
N TRP A 3 8.38 41.34 23.86
CA TRP A 3 9.02 40.49 22.87
C TRP A 3 7.99 39.66 22.09
N SER A 4 7.84 39.93 20.80
CA SER A 4 7.14 39.05 19.85
C SER A 4 7.87 39.15 18.51
N ASN A 5 9.08 38.61 18.42
CA ASN A 5 9.87 38.49 17.18
C ASN A 5 11.10 37.58 17.36
N LEU A 6 10.90 36.36 17.84
CA LEU A 6 11.91 35.30 17.74
C LEU A 6 11.26 34.15 16.97
N PHE A 7 11.88 33.75 15.87
CA PHE A 7 11.46 32.71 14.91
C PHE A 7 10.55 33.14 13.75
N ASN A 8 10.93 34.20 13.04
CA ASN A 8 10.75 34.27 11.59
C ASN A 8 12.04 34.79 10.94
N LYS A 9 13.10 33.98 11.01
CA LYS A 9 14.18 34.10 10.02
C LYS A 9 13.61 33.59 8.70
N GLY A 10 13.04 34.51 7.92
CA GLY A 10 12.78 34.26 6.50
C GLY A 10 14.06 33.69 5.90
N LYS A 11 14.02 32.41 5.50
CA LYS A 11 15.04 31.90 4.60
C LYS A 11 14.93 32.77 3.36
N GLU A 12 15.95 33.61 3.11
CA GLU A 12 16.17 34.15 1.78
C GLU A 12 16.15 32.96 0.82
N VAL A 13 15.08 32.85 0.04
CA VAL A 13 15.01 31.90 -1.06
C VAL A 13 16.10 32.36 -2.02
N LYS A 14 17.25 31.67 -2.04
CA LYS A 14 18.29 31.91 -3.04
C LYS A 14 17.61 31.95 -4.40
N LYS A 15 17.65 33.11 -5.04
CA LYS A 15 17.10 33.32 -6.38
C LYS A 15 17.95 32.48 -7.32
N ILE A 16 17.49 31.28 -7.64
CA ILE A 16 18.14 30.38 -8.59
C ILE A 16 18.10 31.05 -9.96
N SER A 17 19.23 31.09 -10.64
CA SER A 17 19.32 31.69 -11.98
C SER A 17 18.55 30.85 -12.99
N LEU A 18 18.06 31.47 -14.06
CA LEU A 18 17.35 30.74 -15.12
C LEU A 18 18.20 29.63 -15.75
N GLU A 19 19.51 29.87 -15.93
CA GLU A 19 20.46 28.88 -16.44
C GLU A 19 20.49 27.62 -15.57
N GLN A 20 20.57 27.79 -14.25
CA GLN A 20 20.51 26.66 -13.31
C GLN A 20 19.19 25.89 -13.36
N VAL A 21 18.06 26.55 -13.64
CA VAL A 21 16.78 25.88 -13.82
C VAL A 21 16.78 25.06 -15.11
N LEU A 22 17.31 25.62 -16.20
CA LEU A 22 17.41 24.93 -17.48
C LEU A 22 18.37 23.74 -17.42
N ASP A 23 19.52 23.88 -16.76
CA ASP A 23 20.48 22.79 -16.53
C ASP A 23 19.81 21.61 -15.78
N ARG A 24 19.05 21.91 -14.72
CA ARG A 24 18.28 20.88 -14.00
C ARG A 24 17.25 20.20 -14.90
N LEU A 25 16.62 20.93 -15.83
CA LEU A 25 15.68 20.33 -16.77
C LEU A 25 16.36 19.44 -17.81
N VAL A 26 17.58 19.79 -18.23
CA VAL A 26 18.42 18.91 -19.06
C VAL A 26 18.75 17.62 -18.31
N ASP A 27 19.12 17.72 -17.03
CA ASP A 27 19.41 16.56 -16.18
C ASP A 27 18.16 15.69 -15.97
N TYR A 28 17.00 16.32 -15.72
CA TYR A 28 15.75 15.60 -15.52
C TYR A 28 15.23 14.96 -16.80
N ASN A 29 15.52 15.60 -17.93
CA ASN A 29 15.21 15.17 -19.29
C ASN A 29 13.76 14.66 -19.49
N PRO A 30 12.73 15.41 -19.03
CA PRO A 30 11.35 14.93 -19.11
C PRO A 30 10.90 14.82 -20.56
N LYS A 31 10.23 13.71 -20.90
CA LYS A 31 9.65 13.49 -22.24
C LYS A 31 8.29 14.16 -22.41
N THR A 32 7.51 14.20 -21.34
CA THR A 32 6.15 14.71 -21.32
C THR A 32 5.87 15.48 -20.04
N ALA A 33 5.01 16.49 -20.12
CA ALA A 33 4.47 17.18 -18.96
C ALA A 33 2.95 17.33 -19.10
N ASN A 34 2.24 17.29 -17.98
CA ASN A 34 0.87 17.75 -17.89
C ASN A 34 0.88 19.27 -17.71
N CYS A 35 -0.01 19.96 -18.42
CA CYS A 35 -0.07 21.40 -18.53
C CYS A 35 -1.39 21.90 -17.93
N VAL A 36 -1.30 22.76 -16.92
CA VAL A 36 -2.47 23.47 -16.37
C VAL A 36 -2.24 24.96 -16.56
N LEU A 37 -3.19 25.67 -17.18
CA LEU A 37 -3.16 27.12 -17.24
C LEU A 37 -3.52 27.67 -15.86
N ILE A 38 -2.59 28.42 -15.27
CA ILE A 38 -2.78 29.02 -13.94
C ILE A 38 -2.95 30.54 -13.99
N LYS A 39 -2.56 31.18 -15.11
CA LYS A 39 -2.71 32.61 -15.30
C LYS A 39 -2.86 32.97 -16.78
N THR A 40 -3.86 33.78 -17.12
CA THR A 40 -4.08 34.28 -18.49
C THR A 40 -3.11 35.41 -18.86
N SER A 41 -3.13 35.85 -20.12
CA SER A 41 -2.26 36.91 -20.67
C SER A 41 -2.58 38.27 -20.04
N GLU A 42 -3.84 38.48 -19.66
CA GLU A 42 -4.33 39.65 -18.92
C GLU A 42 -4.02 39.60 -17.43
N GLY A 43 -3.47 38.48 -16.96
CA GLY A 43 -3.07 38.30 -15.57
C GLY A 43 -4.19 37.79 -14.65
N LEU A 44 -5.29 37.29 -15.19
CA LEU A 44 -6.36 36.65 -14.41
C LEU A 44 -5.89 35.27 -13.95
N GLU A 45 -6.09 34.96 -12.67
CA GLU A 45 -5.82 33.61 -12.13
C GLU A 45 -6.91 32.65 -12.59
N VAL A 46 -6.49 31.52 -13.14
CA VAL A 46 -7.36 30.47 -13.69
C VAL A 46 -6.83 29.11 -13.26
N ASN A 47 -7.57 28.04 -13.53
CA ASN A 47 -7.13 26.67 -13.24
C ASN A 47 -7.72 25.71 -14.27
N GLU A 48 -7.20 25.79 -15.50
CA GLU A 48 -7.72 25.02 -16.63
C GLU A 48 -6.72 23.93 -17.03
N ASP A 49 -7.19 22.69 -17.09
CA ASP A 49 -6.36 21.56 -17.49
C ASP A 49 -6.27 21.47 -19.01
N PHE A 50 -5.09 21.77 -19.55
CA PHE A 50 -4.78 21.67 -20.98
C PHE A 50 -4.29 20.28 -21.36
N GLY A 51 -4.23 19.34 -20.43
CA GLY A 51 -3.82 17.97 -20.67
C GLY A 51 -2.32 17.85 -20.86
N ARG A 52 -1.90 16.81 -21.57
CA ARG A 52 -0.48 16.45 -21.71
C ARG A 52 0.13 17.09 -22.95
N ALA A 53 1.38 17.53 -22.84
CA ALA A 53 2.22 17.92 -23.97
C ALA A 53 3.55 17.14 -23.96
N PHE A 54 4.14 16.95 -25.14
CA PHE A 54 5.49 16.40 -25.29
C PHE A 54 6.49 17.55 -25.27
N LEU A 55 7.64 17.33 -24.62
CA LEU A 55 8.76 18.27 -24.69
C LEU A 55 9.66 17.88 -25.86
N PHE A 56 10.08 18.88 -26.64
CA PHE A 56 10.98 18.64 -27.77
C PHE A 56 12.38 18.28 -27.29
N ARG A 57 13.00 17.34 -27.99
CA ARG A 57 14.33 16.81 -27.74
C ARG A 57 15.15 16.86 -29.02
N PHE A 58 16.45 17.07 -28.89
CA PHE A 58 17.40 16.95 -29.98
C PHE A 58 18.34 15.78 -29.65
N GLY A 59 18.15 14.66 -30.36
CA GLY A 59 18.70 13.37 -29.94
C GLY A 59 18.17 12.95 -28.56
N ASP A 60 19.07 12.64 -27.63
CA ASP A 60 18.72 12.16 -26.28
C ASP A 60 18.56 13.26 -25.22
N LYS A 61 18.67 14.54 -25.60
CA LYS A 61 18.60 15.66 -24.65
C LYS A 61 17.41 16.56 -24.93
N LEU A 62 16.88 17.16 -23.87
CA LEU A 62 15.87 18.21 -23.95
C LEU A 62 16.38 19.34 -24.86
N TYR A 63 15.57 19.74 -25.83
CA TYR A 63 15.91 20.83 -26.74
C TYR A 63 15.71 22.17 -26.03
N ILE A 64 16.80 22.91 -25.87
CA ILE A 64 16.83 24.24 -25.25
C ILE A 64 17.49 25.19 -26.24
N ASP A 65 16.79 26.27 -26.53
CA ASP A 65 17.27 27.35 -27.39
C ASP A 65 16.67 28.67 -26.90
N ASP A 66 17.48 29.74 -26.92
CA ASP A 66 17.14 31.07 -26.40
C ASP A 66 16.54 31.03 -24.98
N GLN A 67 17.21 30.30 -24.08
CA GLN A 67 16.82 30.12 -22.68
C GLN A 67 15.36 29.66 -22.48
N ALA A 68 14.82 28.91 -23.45
CA ALA A 68 13.46 28.42 -23.45
C ALA A 68 13.41 26.91 -23.73
N ILE A 69 12.35 26.29 -23.23
CA ILE A 69 11.97 24.91 -23.58
C ILE A 69 10.82 24.96 -24.57
N TYR A 70 10.62 23.86 -25.30
CA TYR A 70 9.60 23.79 -26.33
C TYR A 70 8.67 22.62 -26.07
N ILE A 71 7.36 22.87 -26.20
CA ILE A 71 6.35 21.83 -26.05
C ILE A 71 5.44 21.75 -27.27
N THR A 72 4.84 20.60 -27.48
CA THR A 72 3.77 20.41 -28.46
C THR A 72 2.50 21.13 -28.01
N THR A 73 1.52 21.23 -28.91
CA THR A 73 0.16 21.57 -28.48
C THR A 73 -0.30 20.56 -27.42
N PRO A 74 -0.74 21.02 -26.23
CA PRO A 74 -1.31 20.13 -25.23
C PRO A 74 -2.58 19.41 -25.75
N ASP A 75 -2.75 18.14 -25.38
CA ASP A 75 -3.82 17.25 -25.87
C ASP A 75 -5.24 17.80 -25.59
N GLY A 76 -5.41 18.63 -24.56
CA GLY A 76 -6.69 19.23 -24.15
C GLY A 76 -7.12 20.45 -24.97
N ILE A 77 -6.23 21.04 -25.77
CA ILE A 77 -6.55 22.22 -26.60
C ILE A 77 -7.16 21.76 -27.92
N LYS A 78 -8.49 21.74 -28.01
CA LYS A 78 -9.24 21.42 -29.24
C LYS A 78 -9.61 22.68 -30.00
N ALA A 79 -9.63 22.62 -31.34
CA ALA A 79 -9.98 23.74 -32.21
C ALA A 79 -11.36 24.37 -31.91
N GLU A 80 -12.28 23.59 -31.33
CA GLU A 80 -13.67 24.00 -31.04
C GLU A 80 -13.88 24.52 -29.61
N SER A 81 -12.86 24.46 -28.74
CA SER A 81 -13.01 24.68 -27.29
C SER A 81 -12.97 26.15 -26.85
N GLY A 82 -12.76 27.11 -27.76
CA GLY A 82 -12.71 28.55 -27.46
C GLY A 82 -11.47 29.00 -26.66
N TYR A 83 -10.69 28.07 -26.11
CA TYR A 83 -9.46 28.34 -25.38
C TYR A 83 -8.24 28.30 -26.31
N HIS A 84 -7.47 29.39 -26.31
CA HIS A 84 -6.21 29.51 -27.04
C HIS A 84 -5.05 29.69 -26.04
N LEU A 85 -3.93 29.04 -26.35
CA LEU A 85 -2.71 29.20 -25.59
C LEU A 85 -1.94 30.40 -26.14
N ASP A 86 -2.16 31.56 -25.54
CA ASP A 86 -1.63 32.82 -26.02
C ASP A 86 -0.34 33.25 -25.31
N ARG A 87 0.39 34.15 -25.98
CA ARG A 87 1.58 34.79 -25.41
C ARG A 87 1.25 35.48 -24.08
N GLY A 88 2.07 35.24 -23.07
CA GLY A 88 1.90 35.79 -21.73
C GLY A 88 1.21 34.85 -20.74
N HIS A 89 0.55 33.78 -21.21
CA HIS A 89 -0.04 32.76 -20.35
C HIS A 89 1.03 32.11 -19.44
N ILE A 90 0.66 31.76 -18.21
CA ILE A 90 1.50 30.97 -17.31
C ILE A 90 0.93 29.57 -17.18
N LEU A 91 1.70 28.59 -17.64
CA LEU A 91 1.43 27.18 -17.52
C LEU A 91 2.16 26.60 -16.30
N HIS A 92 1.43 25.87 -15.48
CA HIS A 92 1.98 24.93 -14.52
C HIS A 92 2.26 23.60 -15.21
N LEU A 93 3.53 23.22 -15.31
CA LEU A 93 3.97 21.96 -15.87
C LEU A 93 4.23 20.95 -14.76
N SER A 94 3.69 19.74 -14.90
CA SER A 94 3.94 18.61 -13.98
C SER A 94 4.49 17.41 -14.74
N PHE A 95 5.63 16.88 -14.31
CA PHE A 95 6.32 15.75 -14.95
C PHE A 95 6.98 14.83 -13.93
N LEU A 96 7.42 13.65 -14.38
CA LEU A 96 8.12 12.68 -13.53
C LEU A 96 9.61 12.67 -13.88
N HIS A 97 10.45 12.68 -12.85
CA HIS A 97 11.87 12.36 -12.96
C HIS A 97 12.19 11.29 -11.92
N ASN A 98 12.78 10.16 -12.33
CA ASN A 98 13.02 9.00 -11.45
C ASN A 98 11.78 8.58 -10.64
N ARG A 99 10.59 8.61 -11.28
CA ARG A 99 9.27 8.30 -10.67
C ARG A 99 8.83 9.27 -9.55
N VAL A 100 9.53 10.38 -9.38
CA VAL A 100 9.20 11.45 -8.44
C VAL A 100 8.52 12.59 -9.20
N PRO A 101 7.32 13.03 -8.78
CA PRO A 101 6.65 14.17 -9.39
C PRO A 101 7.40 15.47 -9.11
N HIS A 102 7.65 16.21 -10.18
CA HIS A 102 8.22 17.54 -10.19
C HIS A 102 7.26 18.49 -10.90
N THR A 103 7.32 19.75 -10.51
CA THR A 103 6.51 20.81 -11.10
C THR A 103 7.31 22.06 -11.32
N MET A 104 6.94 22.83 -12.34
CA MET A 104 7.50 24.15 -12.60
C MET A 104 6.47 25.03 -13.29
N ASP A 105 6.59 26.33 -13.14
CA ASP A 105 5.75 27.29 -13.86
C ASP A 105 6.53 27.90 -15.02
N CYS A 106 5.89 27.98 -16.18
CA CYS A 106 6.48 28.51 -17.40
C CYS A 106 5.55 29.52 -18.06
N ARG A 107 6.12 30.61 -18.57
CA ARG A 107 5.41 31.60 -19.37
C ARG A 107 5.48 31.22 -20.84
N VAL A 108 4.34 31.27 -21.52
CA VAL A 108 4.26 31.16 -22.98
C VAL A 108 4.85 32.41 -23.60
N ILE A 109 5.94 32.24 -24.34
CA ILE A 109 6.63 33.34 -25.03
C ILE A 109 6.10 33.50 -26.44
N ASP A 110 5.97 32.40 -27.18
CA ASP A 110 5.54 32.44 -28.57
C ASP A 110 5.08 31.06 -29.06
N ARG A 111 4.44 31.04 -30.22
CA ARG A 111 4.19 29.85 -31.02
C ARG A 111 5.09 29.86 -32.23
N ILE A 112 6.01 28.90 -32.32
CA ILE A 112 7.03 28.86 -33.37
C ILE A 112 6.78 27.72 -34.35
N ARG A 113 7.38 27.84 -35.53
CA ARG A 113 7.63 26.71 -36.42
C ARG A 113 9.12 26.45 -36.53
N PHE A 114 9.52 25.19 -36.38
CA PHE A 114 10.92 24.80 -36.55
C PHE A 114 11.31 24.81 -38.03
N PRO A 115 12.51 25.30 -38.38
CA PRO A 115 13.03 25.15 -39.72
C PRO A 115 13.39 23.68 -40.01
N ASN A 116 13.38 23.30 -41.30
CA ASN A 116 13.42 21.89 -41.74
C ASN A 116 14.69 21.14 -41.32
N ASP A 117 15.80 21.86 -41.20
CA ASP A 117 17.11 21.35 -40.75
C ASP A 117 17.08 20.91 -39.28
N VAL A 118 16.43 21.69 -38.41
CA VAL A 118 16.24 21.35 -37.00
C VAL A 118 15.24 20.21 -36.86
N LEU A 119 14.13 20.27 -37.61
CA LEU A 119 13.02 19.30 -37.55
C LEU A 119 13.47 17.85 -37.79
N ALA A 120 14.46 17.62 -38.66
CA ALA A 120 14.97 16.28 -38.96
C ALA A 120 15.50 15.54 -37.72
N ASN A 121 16.00 16.30 -36.74
CA ASN A 121 16.68 15.79 -35.55
C ASN A 121 15.87 15.98 -34.26
N LEU A 122 14.65 16.53 -34.37
CA LEU A 122 13.75 16.72 -33.24
C LEU A 122 12.90 15.48 -32.95
N ASP A 123 12.66 15.23 -31.67
CA ASP A 123 11.67 14.29 -31.16
C ASP A 123 10.73 15.01 -30.18
N PRO A 124 9.42 15.12 -30.44
CA PRO A 124 8.70 14.60 -31.61
C PRO A 124 8.98 15.40 -32.89
N ARG A 125 8.89 14.74 -34.05
CA ARG A 125 9.02 15.38 -35.37
C ARG A 125 7.76 16.17 -35.76
N MET A 126 7.51 17.27 -35.06
CA MET A 126 6.38 18.15 -35.32
C MET A 126 6.83 19.56 -35.70
N PRO A 127 6.26 20.16 -36.77
CA PRO A 127 6.73 21.44 -37.29
C PRO A 127 6.38 22.62 -36.39
N GLY A 128 5.36 22.52 -35.54
CA GLY A 128 4.89 23.61 -34.67
C GLY A 128 5.09 23.30 -33.19
N ALA A 129 5.45 24.32 -32.42
CA ALA A 129 5.66 24.22 -30.97
C ALA A 129 5.30 25.52 -30.23
N PHE A 130 5.07 25.40 -28.94
CA PHE A 130 5.03 26.54 -28.02
C PHE A 130 6.38 26.71 -27.33
N LYS A 131 6.92 27.92 -27.41
CA LYS A 131 8.14 28.34 -26.74
C LYS A 131 7.80 28.80 -25.33
N LEU A 132 8.36 28.14 -24.33
CA LEU A 132 8.09 28.38 -22.92
C LEU A 132 9.34 28.82 -22.17
N LYS A 133 9.21 29.85 -21.33
CA LYS A 133 10.29 30.33 -20.46
C LYS A 133 9.95 30.04 -18.99
N PRO A 134 10.78 29.30 -18.25
CA PRO A 134 10.59 29.10 -16.81
C PRO A 134 10.47 30.41 -16.05
N VAL A 135 9.50 30.49 -15.12
CA VAL A 135 9.24 31.66 -14.27
C VAL A 135 9.74 31.43 -12.83
N GLY A 136 9.94 30.18 -12.44
CA GLY A 136 10.45 29.76 -11.14
C GLY A 136 11.32 28.51 -11.21
N ASP A 137 11.71 27.99 -10.05
CA ASP A 137 12.51 26.78 -9.94
C ASP A 137 11.67 25.50 -10.21
N VAL A 138 12.36 24.40 -10.51
CA VAL A 138 11.73 23.07 -10.56
C VAL A 138 11.57 22.53 -9.15
N LEU A 139 10.31 22.43 -8.72
CA LEU A 139 9.95 21.98 -7.38
C LEU A 139 9.62 20.49 -7.40
N LYS A 140 10.26 19.73 -6.51
CA LYS A 140 9.83 18.36 -6.20
C LYS A 140 8.48 18.44 -5.48
N LYS A 141 7.42 17.94 -6.12
CA LYS A 141 6.04 17.89 -5.56
C LYS A 141 5.82 16.66 -4.69
N ASP A 142 6.85 15.83 -4.51
CA ASP A 142 6.77 14.65 -3.66
C ASP A 142 7.07 14.99 -2.19
N LYS A 143 6.00 15.29 -1.44
CA LYS A 143 6.03 15.35 0.03
C LYS A 143 5.99 13.96 0.68
N ARG A 144 5.98 12.86 -0.10
CA ARG A 144 5.90 11.51 0.46
C ARG A 144 7.26 11.10 0.99
N SER A 145 7.26 10.49 2.17
CA SER A 145 8.47 9.92 2.78
C SER A 145 8.88 8.58 2.16
N SER A 146 8.00 7.96 1.36
CA SER A 146 8.22 6.62 0.78
C SER A 146 7.49 6.42 -0.54
N LEU A 147 8.06 5.52 -1.37
CA LEU A 147 7.45 5.03 -2.61
C LEU A 147 6.10 4.35 -2.30
N ARG A 148 5.16 4.40 -3.24
CA ARG A 148 3.90 3.64 -3.16
C ARG A 148 3.84 2.63 -4.30
N PHE A 149 3.27 1.47 -4.03
CA PHE A 149 2.98 0.45 -5.02
C PHE A 149 1.48 0.35 -5.21
N THR A 150 1.04 0.34 -6.46
CA THR A 150 -0.38 0.20 -6.77
C THR A 150 -0.78 -1.26 -6.81
N HIS A 151 -2.02 -1.52 -6.39
CA HIS A 151 -2.67 -2.82 -6.48
C HIS A 151 -3.64 -2.88 -7.68
N LYS A 152 -3.98 -1.73 -8.30
CA LYS A 152 -4.88 -1.62 -9.46
C LYS A 152 -4.21 -1.02 -10.69
N VAL A 153 -4.52 -1.59 -11.86
CA VAL A 153 -4.12 -1.01 -13.16
C VAL A 153 -4.99 0.22 -13.45
N GLY A 154 -4.40 1.32 -13.92
CA GLY A 154 -5.14 2.43 -14.52
C GLY A 154 -5.45 3.64 -13.62
N ARG A 155 -5.18 3.61 -12.30
CA ARG A 155 -5.30 4.79 -11.42
C ARG A 155 -3.94 5.45 -11.17
N GLY A 156 -3.49 6.26 -12.12
CA GLY A 156 -2.36 7.19 -11.93
C GLY A 156 -0.96 6.55 -11.99
N ALA A 157 -0.53 6.22 -13.22
CA ALA A 157 0.87 6.03 -13.67
C ALA A 157 1.79 5.00 -12.97
N MET A 158 1.43 4.39 -11.84
CA MET A 158 2.27 3.39 -11.17
C MET A 158 2.02 1.99 -11.75
N LYS A 159 3.08 1.20 -11.97
CA LYS A 159 2.97 -0.20 -12.39
C LYS A 159 2.47 -1.07 -11.23
N VAL A 160 1.55 -1.99 -11.52
CA VAL A 160 1.15 -3.06 -10.58
C VAL A 160 2.17 -4.19 -10.67
N TYR A 161 2.66 -4.66 -9.53
CA TYR A 161 3.53 -5.84 -9.43
C TYR A 161 2.73 -7.00 -8.87
N THR A 162 2.22 -7.86 -9.76
CA THR A 162 1.29 -8.95 -9.42
C THR A 162 1.92 -10.06 -8.58
N GLN A 163 3.24 -10.04 -8.39
CA GLN A 163 3.99 -10.96 -7.55
C GLN A 163 3.68 -10.78 -6.07
N ILE A 164 3.29 -9.57 -5.64
CA ILE A 164 2.90 -9.29 -4.26
C ILE A 164 1.59 -8.52 -4.28
N LEU A 165 0.51 -9.22 -3.95
CA LEU A 165 -0.79 -8.64 -3.71
C LEU A 165 -1.20 -8.88 -2.25
N PHE A 166 -2.28 -8.24 -1.82
CA PHE A 166 -2.89 -8.45 -0.51
C PHE A 166 -4.38 -8.63 -0.65
N ASP A 167 -4.94 -9.57 0.11
CA ASP A 167 -6.32 -9.42 0.59
C ASP A 167 -6.26 -8.63 1.88
N LEU A 168 -7.09 -7.60 1.98
CA LEU A 168 -7.15 -6.73 3.15
C LEU A 168 -8.53 -6.86 3.81
N PHE A 169 -8.51 -7.14 5.10
CA PHE A 169 -9.70 -7.12 5.94
C PHE A 169 -9.56 -6.02 6.99
N VAL A 170 -10.65 -5.30 7.19
CA VAL A 170 -10.76 -4.19 8.13
C VAL A 170 -11.65 -4.60 9.29
N SER A 171 -11.19 -4.38 10.51
CA SER A 171 -12.00 -4.57 11.72
C SER A 171 -12.05 -3.29 12.55
N LYS A 172 -13.23 -2.99 13.07
CA LYS A 172 -13.46 -1.89 14.01
C LYS A 172 -12.85 -2.23 15.36
N THR A 173 -12.33 -1.22 16.06
CA THR A 173 -11.80 -1.37 17.41
C THR A 173 -12.49 -0.43 18.38
N ASN A 174 -12.38 -0.71 19.69
CA ASN A 174 -12.84 0.18 20.75
C ASN A 174 -11.90 1.38 20.98
N PHE A 175 -10.69 1.39 20.38
CA PHE A 175 -9.70 2.43 20.62
C PHE A 175 -9.95 3.64 19.73
N THR A 176 -10.01 4.81 20.35
CA THR A 176 -10.09 6.11 19.69
C THR A 176 -8.81 6.90 19.92
N TYR A 177 -8.33 7.56 18.88
CA TYR A 177 -7.19 8.45 18.97
C TYR A 177 -7.55 9.70 19.77
N PRO A 178 -6.71 10.13 20.71
CA PRO A 178 -6.97 11.34 21.47
C PRO A 178 -6.95 12.56 20.54
N THR A 179 -7.92 13.45 20.71
CA THR A 179 -8.01 14.74 20.01
C THR A 179 -7.06 15.78 20.61
N GLN A 180 -6.67 15.61 21.88
CA GLN A 180 -5.71 16.46 22.59
C GLN A 180 -4.64 15.61 23.27
N GLY A 181 -3.40 16.13 23.32
CA GLY A 181 -2.26 15.45 23.94
C GLY A 181 -1.50 14.50 23.00
N GLY A 182 -0.53 13.78 23.56
CA GLY A 182 0.30 12.83 22.81
C GLY A 182 -0.41 11.50 22.58
N LEU A 183 -0.10 10.85 21.44
CA LEU A 183 -0.54 9.48 21.19
C LEU A 183 0.07 8.51 22.22
N PRO A 184 -0.72 7.59 22.80
CA PRO A 184 -0.19 6.66 23.77
C PRO A 184 0.92 5.80 23.15
N PRO A 185 2.01 5.50 23.88
CA PRO A 185 3.08 4.67 23.34
C PRO A 185 2.68 3.19 23.23
N ARG A 186 1.68 2.76 24.02
CA ARG A 186 1.21 1.37 24.09
C ARG A 186 -0.31 1.31 24.25
N ILE A 187 -0.92 0.26 23.72
CA ILE A 187 -2.33 -0.09 23.90
C ILE A 187 -2.37 -1.53 24.44
N THR A 188 -3.14 -1.79 25.49
CA THR A 188 -3.18 -3.08 26.20
C THR A 188 -4.58 -3.69 26.34
N ASP A 189 -5.62 -2.93 25.97
CA ASP A 189 -7.04 -3.22 26.16
C ASP A 189 -7.82 -3.09 24.84
N LEU A 190 -7.15 -3.43 23.73
CA LEU A 190 -7.75 -3.39 22.40
C LEU A 190 -8.80 -4.50 22.26
N GLN A 191 -10.04 -4.12 22.01
CA GLN A 191 -11.12 -5.00 21.62
C GLN A 191 -11.47 -4.80 20.15
N VAL A 192 -11.70 -5.91 19.45
CA VAL A 192 -11.99 -5.93 18.01
C VAL A 192 -13.42 -6.39 17.80
N THR A 193 -14.18 -5.61 17.03
CA THR A 193 -15.53 -5.97 16.60
C THR A 193 -15.45 -6.45 15.16
N GLY A 194 -15.69 -7.73 14.89
CA GLY A 194 -15.75 -8.27 13.53
C GLY A 194 -16.93 -7.72 12.72
N TYR A 195 -16.85 -7.81 11.39
CA TYR A 195 -17.96 -7.56 10.46
C TYR A 195 -18.93 -8.75 10.39
N VAL A 196 -18.39 -9.98 10.37
CA VAL A 196 -19.18 -11.22 10.37
C VAL A 196 -19.09 -11.89 11.73
N SER A 197 -20.21 -12.40 12.23
CA SER A 197 -20.25 -13.27 13.41
C SER A 197 -19.61 -14.63 13.10
N ALA A 198 -19.18 -15.35 14.15
CA ALA A 198 -18.73 -16.73 13.99
C ALA A 198 -19.86 -17.57 13.35
N ASN A 199 -19.56 -18.23 12.24
CA ASN A 199 -20.43 -19.29 11.71
C ASN A 199 -20.32 -20.53 12.61
N ASP A 200 -21.30 -21.44 12.54
CA ASP A 200 -21.24 -22.76 13.17
C ASP A 200 -20.08 -23.59 12.59
N LEU A 201 -18.88 -23.37 13.11
CA LEU A 201 -17.67 -24.11 12.77
C LEU A 201 -17.60 -25.37 13.65
N PRO A 202 -17.05 -26.48 13.11
CA PRO A 202 -16.99 -27.72 13.87
C PRO A 202 -16.11 -27.56 15.12
N THR A 203 -16.57 -28.13 16.22
CA THR A 203 -15.89 -28.14 17.53
C THR A 203 -15.26 -29.49 17.85
N ASP A 204 -15.84 -30.58 17.35
CA ASP A 204 -15.31 -31.92 17.55
C ASP A 204 -13.97 -32.11 16.81
N PRO A 205 -12.91 -32.65 17.45
CA PRO A 205 -11.59 -32.79 16.85
C PRO A 205 -11.55 -33.55 15.52
N GLU A 206 -12.38 -34.58 15.34
CA GLU A 206 -12.45 -35.34 14.09
C GLU A 206 -13.11 -34.51 12.99
N ALA A 207 -14.23 -33.85 13.33
CA ALA A 207 -14.90 -32.93 12.43
C ALA A 207 -13.98 -31.76 12.02
N VAL A 208 -13.17 -31.25 12.95
CA VAL A 208 -12.18 -30.19 12.71
C VAL A 208 -11.10 -30.65 11.72
N VAL A 209 -10.51 -31.83 11.94
CA VAL A 209 -9.52 -32.40 11.01
C VAL A 209 -10.13 -32.61 9.62
N LYS A 210 -11.34 -33.18 9.57
CA LYS A 210 -12.07 -33.42 8.32
C LYS A 210 -12.35 -32.12 7.58
N PHE A 211 -12.82 -31.10 8.28
CA PHE A 211 -13.08 -29.76 7.72
C PHE A 211 -11.81 -29.17 7.12
N LEU A 212 -10.71 -29.06 7.87
CA LEU A 212 -9.45 -28.50 7.35
C LEU A 212 -8.94 -29.26 6.12
N LYS A 213 -8.95 -30.60 6.15
CA LYS A 213 -8.49 -31.39 4.99
C LYS A 213 -9.38 -31.16 3.77
N ASN A 214 -10.69 -31.08 3.94
CA ASN A 214 -11.63 -30.80 2.86
C ASN A 214 -11.44 -29.37 2.31
N SER A 215 -11.28 -28.37 3.18
CA SER A 215 -11.03 -26.99 2.81
C SER A 215 -9.71 -26.81 2.07
N LEU A 216 -8.64 -27.52 2.48
CA LEU A 216 -7.38 -27.48 1.73
C LEU A 216 -7.49 -28.20 0.39
N ARG A 217 -8.29 -29.27 0.28
CA ARG A 217 -8.48 -29.98 -1.00
C ARG A 217 -9.17 -29.12 -2.06
N SER A 218 -9.98 -28.13 -1.68
CA SER A 218 -10.60 -27.20 -2.63
C SER A 218 -9.60 -26.22 -3.25
N ASN A 219 -8.41 -26.07 -2.66
CA ASN A 219 -7.34 -25.26 -3.23
C ASN A 219 -6.56 -26.00 -4.33
N PRO A 220 -5.96 -25.25 -5.28
CA PRO A 220 -4.91 -25.75 -6.17
C PRO A 220 -3.78 -26.42 -5.37
N ARG A 221 -3.09 -27.39 -5.96
CA ARG A 221 -2.11 -28.24 -5.26
C ARG A 221 -1.00 -27.42 -4.57
N GLU A 222 -0.55 -26.37 -5.23
CA GLU A 222 0.45 -25.41 -4.76
C GLU A 222 0.01 -24.61 -3.53
N ASP A 223 -1.30 -24.43 -3.34
CA ASP A 223 -1.91 -23.65 -2.26
C ASP A 223 -2.44 -24.54 -1.11
N ARG A 224 -2.17 -25.86 -1.13
CA ARG A 224 -2.56 -26.81 -0.08
C ARG A 224 -1.58 -26.81 1.09
N VAL A 225 -1.36 -25.63 1.66
CA VAL A 225 -0.37 -25.39 2.71
C VAL A 225 -1.00 -24.76 3.95
N VAL A 226 -0.38 -25.01 5.09
CA VAL A 226 -0.65 -24.33 6.36
C VAL A 226 0.58 -23.51 6.74
N TYR A 227 0.36 -22.32 7.28
CA TYR A 227 1.37 -21.48 7.89
C TYR A 227 1.43 -21.78 9.38
N VAL A 228 2.59 -22.21 9.83
CA VAL A 228 2.80 -22.63 11.22
C VAL A 228 3.46 -21.50 11.98
N SER A 229 2.84 -21.09 13.09
CA SER A 229 3.42 -20.13 14.03
C SER A 229 3.39 -20.69 15.44
N LYS A 230 4.37 -20.29 16.26
CA LYS A 230 4.54 -20.76 17.63
C LYS A 230 4.63 -19.58 18.58
N PRO A 231 3.80 -19.51 19.64
CA PRO A 231 4.04 -18.60 20.75
C PRO A 231 5.36 -18.95 21.45
N HIS A 232 6.28 -17.98 21.51
CA HIS A 232 7.57 -18.12 22.15
C HIS A 232 7.74 -17.04 23.23
N MET A 233 8.01 -17.49 24.45
CA MET A 233 8.31 -16.64 25.59
C MET A 233 9.81 -16.32 25.60
N ASP A 234 10.14 -15.05 25.41
CA ASP A 234 11.51 -14.55 25.59
C ASP A 234 11.79 -14.44 27.09
N GLU A 235 12.66 -15.31 27.60
CA GLU A 235 13.04 -15.39 29.01
C GLU A 235 13.63 -14.07 29.54
N ARG A 236 14.27 -13.26 28.69
CA ARG A 236 14.92 -12.00 29.10
C ARG A 236 13.90 -10.89 29.30
N THR A 237 12.90 -10.82 28.43
CA THR A 237 11.90 -9.73 28.46
C THR A 237 10.60 -10.13 29.12
N ASN A 238 10.42 -11.43 29.40
CA ASN A 238 9.18 -12.03 29.89
C ASN A 238 7.98 -11.75 28.96
N ARG A 239 8.25 -11.58 27.66
CA ARG A 239 7.26 -11.28 26.63
C ARG A 239 7.03 -12.48 25.75
N VAL A 240 5.77 -12.73 25.41
CA VAL A 240 5.43 -13.76 24.44
C VAL A 240 5.32 -13.13 23.06
N SER A 241 6.13 -13.62 22.13
CA SER A 241 6.08 -13.25 20.72
C SER A 241 5.52 -14.42 19.89
N LEU A 242 5.00 -14.13 18.70
CA LEU A 242 4.56 -15.17 17.78
C LEU A 242 5.64 -15.42 16.72
N ALA A 243 6.37 -16.53 16.85
CA ALA A 243 7.42 -16.95 15.92
C ALA A 243 6.81 -17.61 14.68
N ALA A 244 7.04 -17.04 13.49
CA ALA A 244 6.57 -17.60 12.23
C ALA A 244 7.55 -18.68 11.72
N LEU A 245 7.13 -19.95 11.76
CA LEU A 245 7.95 -21.10 11.37
C LEU A 245 7.90 -21.40 9.85
N GLY A 246 7.07 -20.66 9.12
CA GLY A 246 6.92 -20.78 7.67
C GLY A 246 5.70 -21.60 7.25
N HIS A 247 5.58 -21.83 5.94
CA HIS A 247 4.51 -22.65 5.38
C HIS A 247 4.94 -24.11 5.31
N SER A 248 3.97 -25.01 5.35
CA SER A 248 4.19 -26.45 5.30
C SER A 248 3.01 -27.18 4.66
N SER A 249 3.28 -28.31 4.02
CA SER A 249 2.25 -29.17 3.44
C SER A 249 1.59 -30.03 4.51
N VAL A 250 0.27 -30.21 4.40
CA VAL A 250 -0.48 -31.20 5.18
C VAL A 250 -0.43 -32.55 4.45
N LEU A 251 -0.08 -33.60 5.19
CA LEU A 251 0.00 -34.97 4.67
C LEU A 251 -1.36 -35.67 4.77
N GLY A 252 -1.56 -36.70 3.93
CA GLY A 252 -2.78 -37.49 3.94
C GLY A 252 -4.02 -36.72 3.50
N LEU A 253 -3.86 -35.74 2.61
CA LEU A 253 -4.98 -35.05 1.97
C LEU A 253 -5.70 -35.95 0.97
N GLU A 254 -4.98 -36.76 0.20
CA GLU A 254 -5.56 -37.62 -0.86
C GLU A 254 -6.22 -38.90 -0.30
N ASN A 255 -5.74 -39.40 0.84
CA ASN A 255 -6.25 -40.62 1.49
C ASN A 255 -6.83 -40.28 2.87
N PRO A 256 -8.06 -39.75 2.94
CA PRO A 256 -8.69 -39.44 4.22
C PRO A 256 -8.91 -40.75 5.01
N ARG A 257 -8.48 -40.76 6.27
CA ARG A 257 -8.78 -41.84 7.21
C ARG A 257 -9.97 -41.43 8.07
N GLU A 258 -10.95 -42.31 8.23
CA GLU A 258 -12.05 -42.10 9.17
C GLU A 258 -11.52 -42.15 10.61
N GLY A 259 -12.12 -41.38 11.54
CA GLY A 259 -11.70 -41.34 12.93
C GLY A 259 -10.46 -40.51 13.23
N GLU A 260 -9.88 -39.82 12.24
CA GLU A 260 -8.60 -39.11 12.42
C GLU A 260 -8.77 -37.81 13.23
N ARG A 261 -8.16 -37.76 14.41
CA ARG A 261 -8.19 -36.61 15.34
C ARG A 261 -6.89 -35.80 15.37
N THR A 262 -5.95 -36.12 14.48
CA THR A 262 -4.65 -35.47 14.40
C THR A 262 -4.32 -35.08 12.97
N LEU A 263 -3.51 -34.04 12.79
CA LEU A 263 -2.97 -33.63 11.50
C LEU A 263 -1.48 -34.00 11.44
N PHE A 264 -1.05 -34.47 10.28
CA PHE A 264 0.35 -34.70 9.98
C PHE A 264 0.82 -33.55 9.08
N VAL A 265 1.69 -32.70 9.60
CA VAL A 265 2.23 -31.53 8.90
C VAL A 265 3.70 -31.79 8.63
N LYS A 266 4.21 -31.54 7.41
CA LYS A 266 5.67 -31.60 7.19
C LYS A 266 6.39 -30.63 8.13
N LYS A 267 7.66 -30.85 8.43
CA LYS A 267 8.42 -29.86 9.21
C LYS A 267 8.39 -28.49 8.52
N PRO A 268 8.00 -27.41 9.21
CA PRO A 268 7.98 -26.07 8.64
C PRO A 268 9.38 -25.65 8.16
N THR A 269 9.44 -24.84 7.11
CA THR A 269 10.71 -24.50 6.43
C THR A 269 11.73 -23.81 7.33
N LYS A 270 11.28 -23.10 8.37
CA LYS A 270 12.16 -22.41 9.33
C LYS A 270 12.29 -23.11 10.66
N MET A 271 11.78 -24.34 10.79
CA MET A 271 11.91 -25.10 12.02
C MET A 271 13.39 -25.39 12.30
N SER A 272 13.89 -24.94 13.45
CA SER A 272 15.27 -25.16 13.85
C SER A 272 15.43 -26.51 14.56
N SER A 273 16.58 -27.17 14.33
CA SER A 273 17.03 -28.32 15.12
C SER A 273 17.60 -27.92 16.49
N ASP A 274 18.04 -26.67 16.65
CA ASP A 274 18.56 -26.16 17.92
C ASP A 274 17.42 -25.99 18.92
N ARG A 275 17.48 -26.74 20.02
CA ARG A 275 16.47 -26.72 21.08
C ARG A 275 16.32 -25.34 21.72
N LYS A 276 17.35 -24.49 21.73
CA LYS A 276 17.28 -23.15 22.32
C LYS A 276 16.65 -22.12 21.38
N SER A 277 16.50 -22.46 20.10
CA SER A 277 15.93 -21.56 19.11
C SER A 277 14.44 -21.34 19.37
N PRO A 278 13.93 -20.10 19.26
CA PRO A 278 12.50 -19.80 19.23
C PRO A 278 11.74 -20.60 18.16
N ASN A 279 12.44 -21.00 17.10
CA ASN A 279 11.88 -21.72 15.96
C ASN A 279 11.90 -23.25 16.11
N ASN A 280 12.33 -23.78 17.26
CA ASN A 280 12.25 -25.21 17.54
C ASN A 280 10.85 -25.59 18.01
N LEU A 281 10.35 -26.75 17.54
CA LEU A 281 9.12 -27.37 18.01
C LEU A 281 9.44 -28.58 18.87
N ARG A 282 8.74 -28.69 20.00
CA ARG A 282 8.79 -29.77 20.98
C ARG A 282 7.40 -30.33 21.20
N GLU A 283 7.33 -31.51 21.79
CA GLU A 283 6.07 -32.08 22.23
C GLU A 283 5.40 -31.17 23.28
N SER A 284 4.08 -31.09 23.20
CA SER A 284 3.23 -30.17 23.97
C SER A 284 3.41 -28.68 23.67
N ASP A 285 4.22 -28.30 22.68
CA ASP A 285 4.18 -26.93 22.17
C ASP A 285 2.83 -26.62 21.53
N GLN A 286 2.30 -25.46 21.85
CA GLN A 286 1.15 -24.90 21.16
C GLN A 286 1.59 -24.27 19.83
N VAL A 287 0.81 -24.49 18.79
CA VAL A 287 1.01 -23.91 17.47
C VAL A 287 -0.30 -23.33 16.92
N LEU A 288 -0.15 -22.26 16.15
CA LEU A 288 -1.20 -21.68 15.34
C LEU A 288 -1.00 -22.12 13.90
N LEU A 289 -2.02 -22.77 13.33
CA LEU A 289 -2.07 -23.19 11.94
C LEU A 289 -2.98 -22.22 11.17
N GLY A 290 -2.38 -21.27 10.47
CA GLY A 290 -3.09 -20.38 9.56
C GLY A 290 -3.20 -21.00 8.18
N TYR A 291 -4.35 -20.90 7.51
CA TYR A 291 -4.48 -21.29 6.11
C TYR A 291 -5.56 -20.49 5.41
N GLN A 292 -5.52 -20.54 4.08
CA GLN A 292 -6.56 -19.99 3.23
C GLN A 292 -7.31 -21.13 2.56
N ALA A 293 -8.59 -20.95 2.29
CA ALA A 293 -9.40 -21.90 1.54
C ALA A 293 -10.39 -21.17 0.64
N LYS A 294 -10.67 -21.73 -0.54
CA LYS A 294 -11.80 -21.25 -1.33
C LYS A 294 -13.10 -21.69 -0.67
N SER A 295 -13.95 -20.70 -0.37
CA SER A 295 -15.34 -20.91 0.00
C SER A 295 -16.05 -21.70 -1.10
N LEU A 296 -16.80 -22.73 -0.71
CA LEU A 296 -17.56 -23.57 -1.64
C LEU A 296 -18.83 -22.88 -2.14
N LEU A 297 -19.30 -21.82 -1.47
CA LEU A 297 -20.56 -21.15 -1.77
C LEU A 297 -20.38 -20.03 -2.79
N ASP A 298 -19.38 -19.17 -2.59
CA ASP A 298 -19.18 -17.95 -3.36
C ASP A 298 -17.79 -17.84 -4.02
N PHE A 299 -16.98 -18.91 -3.93
CA PHE A 299 -15.62 -19.00 -4.48
C PHE A 299 -14.66 -17.91 -3.98
N LYS A 300 -15.01 -17.16 -2.94
CA LYS A 300 -14.10 -16.20 -2.31
C LYS A 300 -13.08 -16.91 -1.47
N MET A 301 -11.91 -16.28 -1.32
CA MET A 301 -10.89 -16.77 -0.40
C MET A 301 -11.31 -16.44 1.03
N GLU A 302 -11.39 -17.47 1.86
CA GLU A 302 -11.56 -17.36 3.30
C GLU A 302 -10.26 -17.70 4.00
N TYR A 303 -10.02 -17.07 5.15
CA TYR A 303 -8.82 -17.26 5.95
C TYR A 303 -9.20 -17.81 7.31
N TYR A 304 -8.44 -18.81 7.74
CA TYR A 304 -8.71 -19.57 8.94
C TYR A 304 -7.44 -19.68 9.78
N GLU A 305 -7.62 -19.67 11.10
CA GLU A 305 -6.59 -20.01 12.07
C GLU A 305 -7.11 -21.12 12.97
N LEU A 306 -6.28 -22.13 13.21
CA LEU A 306 -6.56 -23.23 14.10
C LEU A 306 -5.48 -23.33 15.17
N VAL A 307 -5.89 -23.38 16.43
CA VAL A 307 -4.98 -23.64 17.55
C VAL A 307 -4.84 -25.15 17.72
N ALA A 308 -3.59 -25.61 17.71
CA ALA A 308 -3.26 -27.01 17.86
C ALA A 308 -2.09 -27.20 18.83
N GLU A 309 -1.91 -28.43 19.29
CA GLU A 309 -0.77 -28.85 20.10
C GLU A 309 0.06 -29.87 19.35
N VAL A 310 1.38 -29.76 19.44
CA VAL A 310 2.33 -30.74 18.96
C VAL A 310 2.27 -32.00 19.82
N VAL A 311 1.80 -33.10 19.25
CA VAL A 311 1.76 -34.41 19.93
C VAL A 311 3.09 -35.14 19.76
N ARG A 312 3.70 -35.04 18.58
CA ARG A 312 4.93 -35.76 18.25
C ARG A 312 5.74 -35.01 17.20
N VAL A 313 7.04 -34.95 17.39
CA VAL A 313 7.99 -34.45 16.38
C VAL A 313 8.73 -35.64 15.76
N GLY A 314 8.37 -36.00 14.53
CA GLY A 314 9.02 -37.05 13.76
C GLY A 314 10.28 -36.56 13.03
N THR A 315 10.85 -37.43 12.19
CA THR A 315 12.04 -37.09 11.38
C THR A 315 11.70 -36.06 10.30
N GLU A 316 10.57 -36.23 9.59
CA GLU A 316 10.18 -35.38 8.45
C GLU A 316 8.89 -34.58 8.69
N ASN A 317 8.09 -34.98 9.68
CA ASN A 317 6.78 -34.42 9.97
C ASN A 317 6.59 -34.16 11.46
N VAL A 318 5.60 -33.33 11.75
CA VAL A 318 5.08 -33.01 13.08
C VAL A 318 3.63 -33.45 13.11
N THR A 319 3.27 -34.23 14.12
CA THR A 319 1.88 -34.59 14.40
C THR A 319 1.30 -33.57 15.35
N VAL A 320 0.20 -32.94 14.97
CA VAL A 320 -0.49 -31.94 15.77
C VAL A 320 -1.93 -32.35 16.02
N ARG A 321 -2.47 -32.02 17.19
CA ARG A 321 -3.85 -32.27 17.58
C ARG A 321 -4.58 -30.94 17.73
N PRO A 322 -5.72 -30.73 17.06
CA PRO A 322 -6.53 -29.54 17.29
C PRO A 322 -6.93 -29.41 18.76
N ARG A 323 -6.86 -28.19 19.30
CA ARG A 323 -7.22 -27.87 20.69
C ARG A 323 -8.46 -27.01 20.80
N ASP A 324 -8.70 -26.18 19.80
CA ASP A 324 -9.81 -25.23 19.75
C ASP A 324 -10.51 -25.32 18.39
N THR A 325 -11.63 -24.61 18.28
CA THR A 325 -12.35 -24.33 17.05
C THR A 325 -11.54 -23.47 16.07
N PHE A 326 -11.96 -23.50 14.81
CA PHE A 326 -11.43 -22.57 13.81
C PHE A 326 -11.84 -21.14 14.14
N ARG A 327 -10.90 -20.22 13.90
CA ARG A 327 -11.19 -18.80 13.84
C ARG A 327 -11.14 -18.36 12.39
N ARG A 328 -12.29 -18.03 11.82
CA ARG A 328 -12.38 -17.41 10.49
C ARG A 328 -12.05 -15.92 10.60
N GLU A 329 -11.37 -15.36 9.60
CA GLU A 329 -11.24 -13.91 9.47
C GLU A 329 -12.63 -13.26 9.48
N SER A 330 -12.83 -12.34 10.42
CA SER A 330 -14.13 -11.74 10.70
C SER A 330 -14.23 -10.30 10.24
N GLY A 331 -13.12 -9.66 9.83
CA GLY A 331 -13.14 -8.31 9.29
C GLY A 331 -13.92 -8.20 7.97
N LEU A 332 -14.24 -6.97 7.58
CA LEU A 332 -14.81 -6.68 6.27
C LEU A 332 -13.69 -6.70 5.22
N GLY A 333 -13.83 -7.53 4.18
CA GLY A 333 -12.93 -7.49 3.04
C GLY A 333 -13.06 -6.17 2.29
N VAL A 334 -11.94 -5.47 2.08
CA VAL A 334 -11.92 -4.17 1.39
C VAL A 334 -10.91 -4.16 0.26
N GLU A 335 -11.14 -3.30 -0.71
CA GLU A 335 -10.26 -3.20 -1.86
C GLU A 335 -9.11 -2.23 -1.61
N LEU A 336 -7.88 -2.76 -1.67
CA LEU A 336 -6.65 -2.00 -1.54
C LEU A 336 -6.35 -1.30 -2.88
N VAL A 337 -6.13 0.01 -2.85
CA VAL A 337 -5.76 0.81 -4.05
C VAL A 337 -4.25 0.86 -4.21
N ASP A 338 -3.56 1.22 -3.13
CA ASP A 338 -2.11 1.30 -3.08
C ASP A 338 -1.59 1.15 -1.64
N PHE A 339 -0.30 0.83 -1.51
CA PHE A 339 0.38 0.70 -0.22
C PHE A 339 1.79 1.28 -0.24
N SER A 340 2.31 1.55 0.96
CA SER A 340 3.69 1.95 1.25
C SER A 340 4.16 1.33 2.56
N VAL A 341 5.42 1.55 2.92
CA VAL A 341 5.98 1.21 4.25
C VAL A 341 5.23 1.84 5.44
N GLY A 342 4.53 2.96 5.24
CA GLY A 342 3.92 3.74 6.31
C GLY A 342 2.40 3.85 6.26
N GLY A 343 1.74 3.23 5.28
CA GLY A 343 0.30 3.35 5.13
C GLY A 343 -0.23 2.89 3.79
N ILE A 344 -1.55 2.94 3.66
CA ILE A 344 -2.31 2.42 2.53
C ILE A 344 -3.35 3.40 2.03
N LYS A 345 -3.94 3.10 0.88
CA LYS A 345 -5.17 3.71 0.38
C LYS A 345 -6.15 2.60 0.06
N VAL A 346 -7.39 2.71 0.55
CA VAL A 346 -8.47 1.75 0.27
C VAL A 346 -9.64 2.46 -0.40
N GLU A 347 -10.43 1.73 -1.18
CA GLU A 347 -11.70 2.22 -1.68
C GLU A 347 -12.73 2.26 -0.56
N ALA A 348 -13.46 3.37 -0.47
CA ALA A 348 -14.50 3.56 0.52
C ALA A 348 -15.84 3.22 -0.11
N ASP A 349 -16.11 1.93 -0.26
CA ASP A 349 -17.39 1.48 -0.78
C ASP A 349 -18.52 1.65 0.25
N LYS A 350 -19.75 1.40 -0.19
CA LYS A 350 -20.93 1.51 0.66
C LYS A 350 -20.81 0.59 1.89
N ALA A 351 -20.35 -0.64 1.73
CA ALA A 351 -20.24 -1.60 2.82
C ALA A 351 -19.24 -1.15 3.90
N LEU A 352 -18.08 -0.62 3.51
CA LEU A 352 -17.07 -0.13 4.44
C LEU A 352 -17.57 1.06 5.24
N LEU A 353 -18.19 2.04 4.58
CA LEU A 353 -18.72 3.21 5.25
C LEU A 353 -19.87 2.85 6.22
N ASP A 354 -20.79 1.97 5.81
CA ASP A 354 -21.86 1.47 6.70
C ASP A 354 -21.27 0.76 7.92
N TYR A 355 -20.26 -0.07 7.74
CA TYR A 355 -19.63 -0.80 8.83
C TYR A 355 -18.88 0.10 9.82
N LEU A 356 -18.12 1.08 9.32
CA LEU A 356 -17.34 1.97 10.18
C LEU A 356 -18.23 2.99 10.89
N LEU A 357 -19.13 3.64 10.15
CA LEU A 357 -19.92 4.78 10.63
C LEU A 357 -21.28 4.39 11.22
N GLY A 358 -21.90 3.31 10.73
CA GLY A 358 -23.28 2.97 11.09
C GLY A 358 -24.24 4.12 10.80
N ASP A 359 -25.04 4.50 11.80
CA ASP A 359 -26.02 5.59 11.68
C ASP A 359 -25.39 6.96 11.39
N LEU A 360 -24.10 7.16 11.74
CA LEU A 360 -23.37 8.40 11.48
C LEU A 360 -23.16 8.64 9.98
N ARG A 361 -23.39 7.64 9.12
CA ARG A 361 -23.37 7.82 7.67
C ARG A 361 -24.38 8.86 7.18
N ARG A 362 -25.48 9.10 7.91
CA ARG A 362 -26.50 10.09 7.55
C ARG A 362 -26.10 11.52 7.89
N GLN A 363 -24.99 11.71 8.61
CA GLN A 363 -24.49 13.02 9.01
C GLN A 363 -23.73 13.71 7.87
N PRO A 364 -23.50 15.04 7.96
CA PRO A 364 -22.64 15.75 7.02
C PRO A 364 -21.24 15.15 6.89
N ILE A 365 -20.59 15.34 5.74
CA ILE A 365 -19.32 14.68 5.43
C ILE A 365 -18.20 15.07 6.38
N GLU A 366 -18.22 16.29 6.91
CA GLU A 366 -17.26 16.79 7.91
C GLU A 366 -17.37 15.99 9.21
N ALA A 367 -18.59 15.69 9.65
CA ALA A 367 -18.84 14.89 10.85
C ALA A 367 -18.41 13.44 10.63
N GLN A 368 -18.69 12.87 9.45
CA GLN A 368 -18.21 11.54 9.08
C GLN A 368 -16.67 11.49 9.09
N GLN A 369 -16.02 12.47 8.48
CA GLN A 369 -14.56 12.56 8.41
C GLN A 369 -13.91 12.69 9.79
N ALA A 370 -14.48 13.50 10.68
CA ALA A 370 -13.98 13.65 12.05
C ALA A 370 -13.98 12.30 12.79
N VAL A 371 -15.10 11.57 12.74
CA VAL A 371 -15.22 10.26 13.40
C VAL A 371 -14.25 9.24 12.79
N LEU A 372 -14.12 9.21 11.47
CA LEU A 372 -13.17 8.32 10.78
C LEU A 372 -11.73 8.62 11.18
N GLN A 373 -11.36 9.90 11.30
CA GLN A 373 -10.02 10.31 11.69
C GLN A 373 -9.69 9.91 13.12
N ASP A 374 -10.67 9.91 14.03
CA ASP A 374 -10.46 9.55 15.43
C ASP A 374 -10.50 8.04 15.69
N MET A 375 -10.96 7.24 14.74
CA MET A 375 -11.07 5.79 14.90
C MET A 375 -9.73 5.06 14.64
N ALA A 376 -9.38 4.12 15.51
CA ALA A 376 -8.38 3.11 15.18
C ALA A 376 -9.00 1.91 14.50
N ILE A 377 -8.39 1.53 13.39
CA ILE A 377 -8.86 0.47 12.52
C ILE A 377 -7.81 -0.63 12.50
N LEU A 378 -8.21 -1.85 12.82
CA LEU A 378 -7.34 -3.01 12.68
C LEU A 378 -7.32 -3.44 11.22
N LEU A 379 -6.12 -3.48 10.66
CA LEU A 379 -5.84 -3.89 9.29
C LEU A 379 -5.23 -5.28 9.31
N ASN A 380 -5.96 -6.26 8.78
CA ASN A 380 -5.52 -7.65 8.63
C ASN A 380 -5.14 -7.86 7.16
N PHE A 381 -3.84 -7.86 6.86
CA PHE A 381 -3.33 -8.11 5.52
C PHE A 381 -2.97 -9.59 5.37
N TYR A 382 -3.43 -10.20 4.28
CA TYR A 382 -3.06 -11.54 3.85
C TYR A 382 -2.25 -11.46 2.55
N PRO A 383 -0.91 -11.60 2.60
CA PRO A 383 -0.07 -11.50 1.42
C PRO A 383 -0.33 -12.65 0.44
N LYS A 384 -0.58 -12.31 -0.82
CA LYS A 384 -0.66 -13.23 -1.96
C LYS A 384 0.63 -13.12 -2.75
N LEU A 385 1.54 -14.05 -2.46
CA LEU A 385 2.88 -14.10 -3.04
C LEU A 385 2.90 -15.05 -4.26
N ARG A 386 3.19 -14.52 -5.44
CA ARG A 386 3.22 -15.26 -6.71
C ARG A 386 4.58 -15.10 -7.37
N PHE A 387 5.51 -15.97 -7.00
CA PHE A 387 6.86 -15.98 -7.53
C PHE A 387 7.11 -17.28 -8.29
N ASN A 388 7.71 -17.16 -9.48
CA ASN A 388 8.17 -18.30 -10.25
C ASN A 388 9.64 -18.63 -9.89
N ARG A 389 10.20 -19.70 -10.44
CA ARG A 389 11.58 -20.13 -10.15
C ARG A 389 12.64 -19.03 -10.39
N GLU A 390 12.43 -18.16 -11.37
CA GLU A 390 13.37 -17.08 -11.71
C GLU A 390 13.29 -15.89 -10.75
N THR A 391 12.11 -15.66 -10.16
CA THR A 391 11.84 -14.51 -9.27
C THR A 391 11.77 -14.90 -7.80
N GLU A 392 11.83 -16.20 -7.47
CA GLU A 392 11.72 -16.73 -6.11
C GLU A 392 12.75 -16.14 -5.14
N ILE A 393 13.94 -15.78 -5.63
CA ILE A 393 14.97 -15.10 -4.83
C ILE A 393 14.54 -13.74 -4.28
N TYR A 394 13.51 -13.12 -4.88
CA TYR A 394 12.93 -11.84 -4.44
C TYR A 394 11.64 -12.03 -3.63
N ARG A 395 11.29 -13.27 -3.25
CA ARG A 395 10.10 -13.54 -2.45
C ARG A 395 10.30 -13.00 -1.03
N PRO A 396 9.44 -12.09 -0.53
CA PRO A 396 9.58 -11.55 0.81
C PRO A 396 9.29 -12.62 1.86
N ASP A 397 10.00 -12.51 2.98
CA ASP A 397 9.76 -13.38 4.12
C ASP A 397 8.72 -12.78 5.10
N VAL A 398 7.45 -13.11 4.89
CA VAL A 398 6.31 -12.56 5.66
C VAL A 398 5.35 -13.64 6.16
N PRO A 399 4.68 -13.42 7.31
CA PRO A 399 3.68 -14.35 7.81
C PRO A 399 2.43 -14.36 6.92
N LEU A 400 1.55 -15.36 7.11
CA LEU A 400 0.24 -15.42 6.45
C LEU A 400 -0.60 -14.16 6.72
N LYS A 401 -0.55 -13.68 7.97
CA LYS A 401 -1.34 -12.56 8.45
C LYS A 401 -0.42 -11.49 9.01
N ILE A 402 -0.48 -10.29 8.45
CA ILE A 402 0.17 -9.09 8.99
C ILE A 402 -0.93 -8.22 9.60
N GLN A 403 -0.82 -7.94 10.89
CA GLN A 403 -1.79 -7.11 11.60
C GLN A 403 -1.17 -5.77 11.96
N ILE A 404 -1.88 -4.67 11.68
CA ILE A 404 -1.42 -3.30 11.95
C ILE A 404 -2.63 -2.47 12.40
N LEU A 405 -2.46 -1.63 13.42
CA LEU A 405 -3.46 -0.58 13.71
C LEU A 405 -3.19 0.65 12.86
N GLY A 406 -4.19 1.04 12.08
CA GLY A 406 -4.18 2.22 11.24
C GLY A 406 -4.98 3.39 11.83
N LYS A 407 -4.68 4.60 11.36
CA LYS A 407 -5.49 5.81 11.54
C LYS A 407 -5.88 6.35 10.17
N VAL A 408 -7.13 6.77 9.99
CA VAL A 408 -7.52 7.52 8.79
C VAL A 408 -6.81 8.88 8.83
N ALA A 409 -5.92 9.11 7.87
CA ALA A 409 -5.14 10.35 7.78
C ALA A 409 -5.69 11.31 6.72
N ARG A 410 -6.46 10.78 5.76
CA ARG A 410 -7.10 11.56 4.70
C ARG A 410 -8.32 10.81 4.17
N SER A 411 -9.31 11.56 3.70
CA SER A 411 -10.45 11.04 2.97
C SER A 411 -10.52 11.75 1.62
N GLU A 412 -10.71 10.98 0.56
CA GLU A 412 -10.98 11.51 -0.78
C GLU A 412 -12.48 11.54 -0.97
N VAL A 413 -12.99 12.67 -1.44
CA VAL A 413 -14.42 12.94 -1.56
C VAL A 413 -14.75 13.19 -3.03
N SER A 414 -15.90 12.72 -3.47
CA SER A 414 -16.39 13.00 -4.82
C SER A 414 -16.52 14.53 -5.04
N PRO A 415 -16.23 15.04 -6.24
CA PRO A 415 -16.51 16.42 -6.56
C PRO A 415 -18.02 16.68 -6.41
N ALA A 416 -18.38 17.77 -5.73
CA ALA A 416 -19.77 18.17 -5.58
C ALA A 416 -20.37 18.46 -6.96
N ARG A 417 -21.37 17.66 -7.35
CA ARG A 417 -22.19 17.91 -8.55
C ARG A 417 -23.49 18.56 -8.10
N ALA A 418 -24.10 19.37 -8.95
CA ALA A 418 -25.30 20.14 -8.61
C ALA A 418 -26.45 19.27 -8.04
N ASP A 419 -26.51 17.99 -8.44
CA ASP A 419 -27.59 17.06 -8.11
C ASP A 419 -27.15 15.88 -7.22
N GLU A 420 -25.88 15.81 -6.80
CA GLU A 420 -25.35 14.69 -6.00
C GLU A 420 -24.58 15.21 -4.76
N ALA A 421 -24.96 14.71 -3.59
CA ALA A 421 -24.24 14.99 -2.36
C ALA A 421 -22.81 14.42 -2.45
N PRO A 422 -21.79 15.14 -1.91
CA PRO A 422 -20.44 14.64 -1.88
C PRO A 422 -20.34 13.38 -1.01
N GLU A 423 -19.64 12.37 -1.49
CA GLU A 423 -19.46 11.09 -0.81
C GLU A 423 -17.96 10.76 -0.66
N VAL A 424 -17.61 10.11 0.44
CA VAL A 424 -16.24 9.61 0.63
C VAL A 424 -15.99 8.44 -0.33
N GLN A 425 -15.03 8.59 -1.23
CA GLN A 425 -14.70 7.59 -2.26
C GLN A 425 -13.47 6.73 -1.89
N ALA A 426 -12.55 7.26 -1.08
CA ALA A 426 -11.38 6.51 -0.64
C ALA A 426 -10.87 7.00 0.71
N LEU A 427 -10.26 6.09 1.47
CA LEU A 427 -9.60 6.39 2.73
C LEU A 427 -8.09 6.17 2.60
N GLY A 428 -7.30 7.16 2.99
CA GLY A 428 -5.86 7.01 3.18
C GLY A 428 -5.55 6.76 4.63
N LEU A 429 -5.02 5.57 4.94
CA LEU A 429 -4.69 5.17 6.30
C LEU A 429 -3.19 5.21 6.54
N LYS A 430 -2.78 5.70 7.70
CA LYS A 430 -1.40 5.68 8.18
C LYS A 430 -1.25 4.58 9.22
N PHE A 431 -0.14 3.84 9.17
CA PHE A 431 0.20 2.84 10.18
C PHE A 431 0.64 3.51 11.48
N MET A 432 0.06 3.09 12.60
CA MET A 432 0.26 3.75 13.90
C MET A 432 0.82 2.82 14.96
N TYR A 433 0.39 1.55 15.02
CA TYR A 433 0.89 0.58 16.00
C TYR A 433 1.15 -0.79 15.38
N ASP A 434 2.23 -1.42 15.85
CA ASP A 434 2.55 -2.81 15.57
C ASP A 434 2.16 -3.70 16.77
N PRO A 435 1.72 -4.94 16.52
CA PRO A 435 1.53 -5.91 17.59
C PRO A 435 2.88 -6.29 18.20
N THR A 436 2.93 -6.44 19.53
CA THR A 436 4.18 -6.68 20.26
C THR A 436 4.16 -7.87 21.20
N GLU A 437 3.02 -8.15 21.84
CA GLU A 437 2.89 -9.31 22.73
C GLU A 437 1.63 -10.11 22.36
N TYR A 438 1.80 -11.44 22.38
CA TYR A 438 0.78 -12.40 21.99
C TYR A 438 0.27 -13.15 23.23
N SER A 439 -1.03 -13.11 23.47
CA SER A 439 -1.66 -13.85 24.55
C SER A 439 -1.78 -15.33 24.18
N ARG A 440 -1.17 -16.19 24.99
CA ARG A 440 -1.29 -17.66 24.82
C ARG A 440 -2.68 -18.16 25.14
N ASP A 441 -3.44 -17.46 25.97
CA ASP A 441 -4.76 -17.89 26.44
C ASP A 441 -5.87 -17.39 25.51
N ALA A 442 -5.80 -16.11 25.09
CA ALA A 442 -6.76 -15.54 24.14
C ALA A 442 -6.42 -15.84 22.67
N HIS A 443 -5.20 -16.32 22.41
CA HIS A 443 -4.67 -16.61 21.08
C HIS A 443 -4.66 -15.38 20.15
N THR A 444 -4.52 -14.18 20.69
CA THR A 444 -4.53 -12.90 19.96
C THR A 444 -3.43 -11.97 20.48
N PHE A 445 -3.10 -10.93 19.72
CA PHE A 445 -2.22 -9.87 20.22
C PHE A 445 -3.00 -8.94 21.16
N ASP A 446 -2.56 -8.89 22.42
CA ASP A 446 -3.16 -8.08 23.47
C ASP A 446 -2.40 -6.76 23.70
N ARG A 447 -1.12 -6.68 23.30
CA ARG A 447 -0.31 -5.45 23.39
C ARG A 447 0.20 -4.94 22.06
N TRP A 448 0.04 -3.63 21.87
CA TRP A 448 0.41 -2.90 20.68
C TRP A 448 1.36 -1.76 21.04
N GLU A 449 2.41 -1.56 20.26
CA GLU A 449 3.39 -0.48 20.47
C GLU A 449 3.38 0.49 19.28
N ARG A 450 3.47 1.78 19.61
CA ARG A 450 3.46 2.85 18.61
C ARG A 450 4.65 2.72 17.66
N ILE A 451 4.35 2.75 16.37
CA ILE A 451 5.35 2.90 15.32
C ILE A 451 5.94 4.31 15.45
N ARG A 452 7.21 4.37 15.87
CA ARG A 452 7.91 5.65 16.07
C ARG A 452 8.09 6.38 14.74
N GLU A 453 8.18 7.70 14.81
CA GLU A 453 8.57 8.50 13.66
C GLU A 453 9.92 7.98 13.13
N PHE A 454 10.04 7.79 11.82
CA PHE A 454 11.18 7.16 11.11
C PHE A 454 11.33 5.64 11.25
N LYS A 455 10.55 4.98 12.10
CA LYS A 455 10.50 3.51 12.13
C LYS A 455 9.41 3.04 11.18
N GLU A 456 9.77 2.16 10.26
CA GLU A 456 8.83 1.55 9.30
C GLU A 456 8.30 0.23 9.86
N ASN A 457 7.11 -0.18 9.44
CA ASN A 457 6.62 -1.52 9.73
C ASN A 457 7.59 -2.54 9.11
N ARG A 458 8.04 -3.51 9.92
CA ARG A 458 9.06 -4.48 9.51
C ARG A 458 8.67 -5.29 8.27
N HIS A 459 7.41 -5.68 8.16
CA HIS A 459 6.92 -6.53 7.08
C HIS A 459 6.77 -5.73 5.79
N PHE A 460 6.24 -4.51 5.86
CA PHE A 460 6.17 -3.65 4.68
C PHE A 460 7.55 -3.17 4.22
N ARG A 461 8.52 -2.99 5.13
CA ARG A 461 9.93 -2.75 4.75
C ARG A 461 10.52 -3.93 3.96
N GLU A 462 10.31 -5.15 4.43
CA GLU A 462 10.76 -6.38 3.75
C GLU A 462 10.14 -6.49 2.34
N ILE A 463 8.82 -6.26 2.25
CA ILE A 463 8.07 -6.25 0.99
C ILE A 463 8.60 -5.18 0.04
N HIS A 464 8.88 -3.96 0.53
CA HIS A 464 9.46 -2.89 -0.28
C HIS A 464 10.85 -3.25 -0.80
N THR A 465 11.70 -3.85 0.04
CA THR A 465 13.04 -4.29 -0.33
C THR A 465 12.96 -5.35 -1.44
N SER A 466 12.08 -6.32 -1.26
CA SER A 466 11.79 -7.38 -2.24
C SER A 466 11.29 -6.81 -3.58
N LEU A 467 10.32 -5.89 -3.55
CA LEU A 467 9.80 -5.25 -4.76
C LEU A 467 10.87 -4.43 -5.48
N ASN A 468 11.69 -3.67 -4.76
CA ASN A 468 12.78 -2.90 -5.37
C ASN A 468 13.80 -3.82 -6.07
N GLY A 469 14.17 -4.94 -5.43
CA GLY A 469 15.04 -5.94 -6.04
C GLY A 469 14.44 -6.57 -7.30
N LEU A 470 13.17 -6.98 -7.22
CA LEU A 470 12.43 -7.53 -8.36
C LEU A 470 12.35 -6.53 -9.52
N ILE A 471 12.08 -5.26 -9.22
CA ILE A 471 11.99 -4.19 -10.24
C ILE A 471 13.33 -4.02 -10.96
N ALA A 472 14.43 -3.93 -10.20
CA ALA A 472 15.76 -3.78 -10.78
C ALA A 472 16.12 -4.96 -11.70
N PHE A 473 15.76 -6.18 -11.28
CA PHE A 473 15.93 -7.37 -12.10
C PHE A 473 15.11 -7.30 -13.39
N LEU A 474 13.80 -7.04 -13.31
CA LEU A 474 12.93 -6.96 -14.49
C LEU A 474 13.36 -5.85 -15.46
N GLU A 475 13.85 -4.72 -14.95
CA GLU A 475 14.38 -3.63 -15.79
C GLU A 475 15.69 -4.04 -16.50
N SER A 476 16.56 -4.81 -15.84
CA SER A 476 17.81 -5.31 -16.45
C SER A 476 17.57 -6.31 -17.59
N GLN A 477 16.47 -7.07 -17.55
CA GLN A 477 16.08 -8.01 -18.60
C GLN A 477 15.40 -7.34 -19.79
N SER A 478 14.93 -6.10 -19.62
CA SER A 478 14.24 -5.31 -20.65
C SER A 478 15.18 -4.43 -21.49
N ARG A 479 16.48 -4.45 -21.18
CA ARG A 479 17.56 -3.83 -21.96
C ARG A 479 18.31 -4.91 -22.71
#